data_AF-A0AAN7RII7-F1
#
_entry.id   AF-A0AAN7RII7-F1
#
_cell.length_a   1.000
_cell.length_b   1.000
_cell.length_c   1.000
_cell.angle_alpha   90.00
_cell.angle_beta   90.00
_cell.angle_gamma   90.00
#
_symmetry.space_group_name_H-M   'P 1'
#
loop_
_entity.id
_entity.type
_entity.pdbx_description
1 polymer ?
#
loop_
_entity_poly.entity_id
_entity_poly.type
_entity_poly.pdbx_seq_one_letter_code
_entity_poly.pdbx_strand_id
1 'polypeptide(L)'
;MAGTDPQKQLLILIRDFAAEKSQGERRVASLKKRHEELRSELDVFNVKLEEAKHCRETAEQELKGCEVELALNGSTVQSLEARISTIQSQICAVKSDIEDLKLQQESIDLEKHVLLMKTITSETRDLQELTRQSSELEQQCNQLVEELQRKSICPQCQKDNVDALKDILQSGEEIID
;
A
#
# COMPACT_ATOMS: atom_id res chain seq x y z
N MET A 1 118.62 -28.26 30.58
CA MET A 1 117.73 -27.72 29.53
C MET A 1 117.55 -28.80 28.48
N ALA A 2 116.42 -29.48 28.48
CA ALA A 2 116.19 -30.64 27.61
C ALA A 2 115.97 -30.14 26.16
N GLY A 3 116.95 -30.39 25.29
CA GLY A 3 116.79 -30.18 23.86
C GLY A 3 115.75 -31.16 23.33
N THR A 4 114.60 -30.65 22.89
CA THR A 4 113.60 -31.47 22.22
C THR A 4 114.11 -31.88 20.85
N ASP A 5 114.01 -33.18 20.55
CA ASP A 5 114.43 -33.77 19.27
C ASP A 5 113.60 -33.18 18.10
N PRO A 6 114.22 -32.49 17.12
CA PRO A 6 113.53 -31.87 15.99
C PRO A 6 112.67 -32.83 15.17
N GLN A 7 113.06 -34.11 15.08
CA GLN A 7 112.29 -35.12 14.33
C GLN A 7 110.96 -35.43 15.02
N LYS A 8 110.92 -35.45 16.35
CA LYS A 8 109.68 -35.65 17.12
C LYS A 8 108.75 -34.45 17.00
N GLN A 9 109.28 -33.24 17.01
CA GLN A 9 108.48 -32.02 16.82
C GLN A 9 107.80 -32.00 15.44
N LEU A 10 108.52 -32.36 14.38
CA LEU A 10 107.96 -32.45 13.03
C LEU A 10 106.82 -33.48 12.95
N LEU A 11 106.98 -34.65 13.57
CA LEU A 11 105.95 -35.69 13.60
C LEU A 11 104.67 -35.28 14.36
N ILE A 12 104.81 -34.51 15.44
CA ILE A 12 103.67 -33.92 16.17
C ILE A 12 102.93 -32.94 15.26
N LEU A 13 103.65 -32.03 14.60
CA LEU A 13 103.04 -31.04 13.71
C LEU A 13 102.27 -31.69 12.54
N ILE A 14 102.82 -32.75 11.94
CA ILE A 14 102.13 -33.50 10.88
C ILE A 14 100.85 -34.15 11.42
N ARG A 15 100.88 -34.73 12.63
CA ARG A 15 99.71 -35.32 13.27
C ARG A 15 98.64 -34.28 13.56
N ASP A 16 99.02 -33.15 14.14
CA ASP A 16 98.10 -32.06 14.48
C ASP A 16 97.48 -31.46 13.21
N PHE A 17 98.29 -31.27 12.16
CA PHE A 17 97.79 -30.85 10.84
C PHE A 17 96.79 -31.85 10.25
N ALA A 18 97.07 -33.16 10.31
CA ALA A 18 96.15 -34.19 9.83
C ALA A 18 94.84 -34.23 10.64
N ALA A 19 94.93 -34.07 11.97
CA ALA A 19 93.76 -34.01 12.84
C ALA A 19 92.89 -32.78 12.56
N GLU A 20 93.51 -31.60 12.43
CA GLU A 20 92.80 -30.35 12.10
C GLU A 20 92.18 -30.44 10.71
N LYS A 21 92.89 -30.98 9.72
CA LYS A 21 92.34 -31.22 8.38
C LYS A 21 91.09 -32.11 8.42
N SER A 22 91.16 -33.24 9.12
CA SER A 22 90.02 -34.14 9.27
C SER A 22 88.85 -33.49 10.01
N GLN A 23 89.12 -32.66 11.02
CA GLN A 23 88.10 -31.89 11.73
C GLN A 23 87.45 -30.82 10.81
N GLY A 24 88.25 -30.12 10.02
CA GLY A 24 87.79 -29.17 9.01
C GLY A 24 86.88 -29.82 7.97
N GLU A 25 87.28 -30.98 7.43
CA GLU A 25 86.48 -31.76 6.48
C GLU A 25 85.13 -32.18 7.07
N ARG A 26 85.10 -32.65 8.33
CA ARG A 26 83.84 -32.97 9.04
C ARG A 26 82.95 -31.74 9.20
N ARG A 27 83.50 -30.59 9.60
CA ARG A 27 82.75 -29.33 9.71
C ARG A 27 82.14 -28.92 8.38
N VAL A 28 82.91 -29.00 7.29
CA VAL A 28 82.42 -28.68 5.94
C VAL A 28 81.30 -29.64 5.52
N ALA A 29 81.44 -30.94 5.78
CA ALA A 29 80.40 -31.92 5.48
C ALA A 29 79.09 -31.61 6.24
N SER A 30 79.17 -31.29 7.54
CA SER A 30 78.00 -30.91 8.34
C SER A 30 77.34 -29.62 7.85
N LEU A 31 78.13 -28.60 7.48
CA LEU A 31 77.61 -27.34 6.95
C LEU A 31 76.92 -27.53 5.59
N LYS A 32 77.48 -28.37 4.71
CA LYS A 32 76.86 -28.72 3.42
C LYS A 32 75.51 -29.40 3.62
N LYS A 33 75.42 -30.35 4.55
CA LYS A 33 74.15 -31.01 4.88
C LYS A 33 73.10 -29.99 5.35
N ARG A 34 73.47 -29.12 6.29
CA ARG A 34 72.58 -28.05 6.77
C ARG A 34 72.16 -27.08 5.68
N HIS A 35 73.06 -26.75 4.75
CA HIS A 35 72.73 -25.91 3.61
C HIS A 35 71.67 -26.56 2.71
N GLU A 36 71.75 -27.87 2.48
CA GLU A 36 70.76 -28.59 1.67
C GLU A 36 69.40 -28.69 2.37
N GLU A 37 69.39 -28.93 3.68
CA GLU A 37 68.18 -28.92 4.51
C GLU A 37 67.48 -27.55 4.44
N LEU A 38 68.22 -26.47 4.66
CA LEU A 38 67.68 -25.11 4.58
C LEU A 38 67.16 -24.76 3.18
N ARG A 39 67.84 -25.22 2.12
CA ARG A 39 67.37 -25.03 0.74
C ARG A 39 66.03 -25.76 0.52
N SER A 40 65.92 -27.00 0.97
CA SER A 40 64.69 -27.79 0.88
C SER A 40 63.54 -27.15 1.67
N GLU A 41 63.81 -26.65 2.88
CA GLU A 41 62.82 -25.90 3.67
C GLU A 41 62.37 -24.63 2.97
N LEU A 42 63.29 -23.87 2.38
CA LEU A 42 62.98 -22.65 1.62
C LEU A 42 62.06 -22.95 0.44
N ASP A 43 62.31 -24.02 -0.31
CA ASP A 43 61.46 -24.42 -1.44
C ASP A 43 60.04 -24.77 -0.97
N VAL A 44 59.90 -25.48 0.15
CA VAL A 44 58.59 -25.79 0.75
C VAL A 44 57.87 -24.52 1.20
N PHE A 45 58.58 -23.58 1.83
CA PHE A 45 57.99 -22.30 2.23
C PHE A 45 57.57 -21.45 1.03
N ASN A 46 58.32 -21.48 -0.07
CA ASN A 46 57.97 -20.77 -1.30
C ASN A 46 56.67 -21.31 -1.92
N VAL A 47 56.51 -22.64 -1.99
CA VAL A 47 55.27 -23.25 -2.49
C VAL A 47 54.07 -22.82 -1.64
N LYS A 48 54.18 -22.90 -0.31
CA LYS A 48 53.11 -22.48 0.59
C LYS A 48 52.78 -21.00 0.47
N LEU A 49 53.78 -20.16 0.21
CA LEU A 49 53.60 -18.73 0.01
C LEU A 49 52.78 -18.45 -1.26
N GLU A 50 53.09 -19.12 -2.37
CA GLU A 50 52.34 -18.96 -3.62
C GLU A 50 50.91 -19.50 -3.50
N GLU A 51 50.71 -20.63 -2.83
CA GLU A 51 49.37 -21.14 -2.51
C GLU A 51 48.55 -20.12 -1.68
N ALA A 52 49.17 -19.54 -0.65
CA ALA A 52 48.51 -18.53 0.18
C ALA A 52 48.18 -17.24 -0.60
N LYS A 53 49.05 -16.82 -1.53
CA LYS A 53 48.77 -15.67 -2.41
C LYS A 53 47.57 -15.93 -3.31
N HIS A 54 47.50 -17.09 -3.94
CA HIS A 54 46.36 -17.45 -4.78
C HIS A 54 45.06 -17.53 -3.98
N CYS A 55 45.08 -18.15 -2.79
CA CYS A 55 43.90 -18.17 -1.91
C CYS A 55 43.45 -16.75 -1.54
N ARG A 56 44.40 -15.86 -1.22
CA ARG A 56 44.09 -14.44 -0.92
C ARG A 56 43.48 -13.74 -2.12
N GLU A 57 44.04 -13.91 -3.31
CA GLU A 57 43.54 -13.30 -4.55
C GLU A 57 42.10 -13.73 -4.87
N THR A 58 41.78 -15.01 -4.69
CA THR A 58 40.41 -15.52 -4.85
C THR A 58 39.47 -14.88 -3.83
N ALA A 59 39.83 -14.85 -2.55
CA ALA A 59 39.02 -14.23 -1.52
C ALA A 59 38.80 -12.72 -1.75
N GLU A 60 39.81 -12.00 -2.24
CA GLU A 60 39.70 -10.58 -2.60
C GLU A 60 38.75 -10.37 -3.79
N GLN A 61 38.73 -11.28 -4.77
CA GLN A 61 37.79 -11.21 -5.89
C GLN A 61 36.35 -11.48 -5.44
N GLU A 62 36.14 -12.48 -4.59
CA GLU A 62 34.83 -12.78 -4.00
C GLU A 62 34.30 -11.59 -3.18
N LEU A 63 35.15 -11.00 -2.34
CA LEU A 63 34.80 -9.82 -1.55
C LEU A 63 34.35 -8.65 -2.44
N LYS A 64 35.09 -8.35 -3.51
CA LYS A 64 34.71 -7.31 -4.48
C LYS A 64 33.36 -7.61 -5.15
N GLY A 65 33.09 -8.89 -5.45
CA GLY A 65 31.79 -9.32 -5.95
C GLY A 65 30.66 -9.00 -4.97
N CYS A 66 30.84 -9.33 -3.69
CA CYS A 66 29.87 -9.02 -2.64
C CYS A 66 29.69 -7.50 -2.44
N GLU A 67 30.76 -6.71 -2.51
CA GLU A 67 30.67 -5.24 -2.41
C GLU A 67 29.81 -4.62 -3.52
N VAL A 68 29.98 -5.10 -4.76
CA VAL A 68 29.17 -4.66 -5.90
C VAL A 68 27.70 -5.06 -5.71
N GLU A 69 27.44 -6.30 -5.29
CA GLU A 69 26.07 -6.77 -5.02
C GLU A 69 25.40 -5.96 -3.90
N LEU A 70 26.12 -5.65 -2.83
CA LEU A 70 25.64 -4.78 -1.75
C LEU A 70 25.30 -3.38 -2.24
N ALA A 71 26.12 -2.79 -3.11
CA ALA A 71 25.86 -1.47 -3.68
C ALA A 71 24.61 -1.46 -4.58
N LEU A 72 24.42 -2.51 -5.40
CA LEU A 72 23.23 -2.68 -6.25
C LEU A 72 21.96 -2.88 -5.40
N ASN A 73 22.04 -3.71 -4.36
CA ASN A 73 20.94 -3.92 -3.42
C ASN A 73 20.58 -2.61 -2.69
N GLY A 74 21.58 -1.86 -2.22
CA GLY A 74 21.36 -0.55 -1.61
C GLY A 74 20.63 0.43 -2.54
N SER A 75 21.06 0.50 -3.81
CA SER A 75 20.41 1.34 -4.82
C SER A 75 18.96 0.90 -5.12
N THR A 76 18.73 -0.42 -5.12
CA THR A 76 17.39 -0.99 -5.34
C THR A 76 16.45 -0.66 -4.18
N VAL A 77 16.92 -0.78 -2.93
CA VAL A 77 16.17 -0.41 -1.74
C VAL A 77 15.78 1.07 -1.79
N GLN A 78 16.71 1.97 -2.09
CA GLN A 78 16.42 3.41 -2.19
C GLN A 78 15.35 3.72 -3.26
N SER A 79 15.42 3.05 -4.42
CA SER A 79 14.41 3.18 -5.47
C SER A 79 13.03 2.70 -5.03
N LEU A 80 12.97 1.58 -4.30
CA LEU A 80 11.72 1.06 -3.75
C LEU A 80 11.14 1.98 -2.68
N GLU A 81 11.96 2.53 -1.79
CA GLU A 81 11.53 3.49 -0.77
C GLU A 81 10.92 4.74 -1.42
N ALA A 82 11.57 5.31 -2.44
CA ALA A 82 11.05 6.46 -3.17
C ALA A 82 9.69 6.17 -3.86
N ARG A 83 9.54 4.96 -4.42
CA ARG A 83 8.27 4.51 -5.01
C ARG A 83 7.18 4.35 -3.96
N ILE A 84 7.51 3.78 -2.79
CA ILE A 84 6.57 3.65 -1.67
C ILE A 84 6.09 5.03 -1.22
N SER A 85 6.99 5.99 -1.03
CA SER A 85 6.61 7.36 -0.64
C SER A 85 5.71 8.02 -1.68
N THR A 86 5.98 7.83 -2.97
CA THR A 86 5.14 8.35 -4.05
C THR A 86 3.74 7.75 -4.01
N ILE A 87 3.64 6.42 -3.88
CA ILE A 87 2.35 5.72 -3.81
C ILE A 87 1.56 6.15 -2.57
N GLN A 88 2.22 6.31 -1.42
CA GLN A 88 1.58 6.80 -0.21
C GLN A 88 0.98 8.21 -0.40
N SER A 89 1.72 9.11 -1.05
CA SER A 89 1.21 10.45 -1.37
C SER A 89 -0.01 10.39 -2.30
N GLN A 90 0.02 9.54 -3.33
CA GLN A 90 -1.11 9.34 -4.23
C GLN A 90 -2.34 8.75 -3.53
N ILE A 91 -2.15 7.78 -2.63
CA ILE A 91 -3.24 7.21 -1.81
C ILE A 91 -3.87 8.30 -0.95
N CYS A 92 -3.08 9.16 -0.31
CA CYS A 92 -3.60 10.27 0.49
C CYS A 92 -4.40 11.27 -0.37
N ALA A 93 -3.92 11.60 -1.57
CA ALA A 93 -4.63 12.50 -2.48
C ALA A 93 -5.99 11.91 -2.91
N VAL A 94 -5.99 10.66 -3.40
CA VAL A 94 -7.23 9.97 -3.81
C VAL A 94 -8.21 9.81 -2.65
N LYS A 95 -7.71 9.56 -1.43
CA LYS A 95 -8.56 9.50 -0.24
C LYS A 95 -9.26 10.83 0.02
N SER A 96 -8.54 11.95 -0.06
CA SER A 96 -9.13 13.30 0.06
C SER A 96 -10.18 13.53 -1.01
N ASP A 97 -9.88 13.22 -2.27
CA ASP A 97 -10.82 13.39 -3.39
C ASP A 97 -12.11 12.58 -3.17
N ILE A 98 -12.01 11.36 -2.65
CA ILE A 98 -13.18 10.53 -2.32
C ILE A 98 -14.01 11.15 -1.19
N GLU A 99 -13.37 11.71 -0.17
CA GLU A 99 -14.06 12.39 0.93
C GLU A 99 -14.80 13.65 0.43
N ASP A 100 -14.16 14.45 -0.42
CA ASP A 100 -14.75 15.64 -1.03
C ASP A 100 -15.94 15.29 -1.93
N LEU A 101 -15.82 14.26 -2.77
CA LEU A 101 -16.91 13.79 -3.63
C LEU A 101 -18.11 13.28 -2.83
N LYS A 102 -17.87 12.61 -1.69
CA LYS A 102 -18.95 12.17 -0.80
C LYS A 102 -19.72 13.35 -0.21
N LEU A 103 -19.01 14.37 0.28
CA LEU A 103 -19.62 15.59 0.81
C LEU A 103 -20.43 16.34 -0.26
N GLN A 104 -19.90 16.41 -1.49
CA GLN A 104 -20.63 16.99 -2.62
C GLN A 104 -21.92 16.22 -2.93
N GLN A 105 -21.86 14.89 -2.96
CA GLN A 105 -23.03 14.05 -3.20
C GLN A 105 -24.10 14.24 -2.11
N GLU A 106 -23.71 14.26 -0.84
CA GLU A 106 -24.61 14.53 0.29
C GLU A 106 -25.26 15.91 0.19
N SER A 107 -24.51 16.94 -0.23
CA SER A 107 -25.05 18.28 -0.45
C SER A 107 -26.10 18.31 -1.57
N ILE A 108 -25.82 17.65 -2.71
CA ILE A 108 -26.76 17.57 -3.84
C ILE A 108 -28.04 16.85 -3.41
N ASP A 109 -27.93 15.77 -2.65
CA ASP A 109 -29.11 15.01 -2.22
C ASP A 109 -29.95 15.79 -1.19
N LEU A 110 -29.30 16.55 -0.30
CA LEU A 110 -30.00 17.45 0.61
C LEU A 110 -30.72 18.58 -0.15
N GLU A 111 -30.08 19.19 -1.15
CA GLU A 111 -30.70 20.22 -1.98
C GLU A 111 -31.94 19.71 -2.72
N LYS A 112 -31.86 18.50 -3.30
CA LYS A 112 -33.02 17.84 -3.93
C LYS A 112 -34.14 17.60 -2.93
N HIS A 113 -33.82 17.13 -1.73
CA HIS A 113 -34.80 16.91 -0.68
C HIS A 113 -35.50 18.22 -0.27
N VAL A 114 -34.74 19.32 -0.14
CA VAL A 114 -35.30 20.65 0.15
C VAL A 114 -36.23 21.13 -0.96
N LEU A 115 -35.84 20.95 -2.23
CA LEU A 115 -36.70 21.29 -3.37
C LEU A 115 -38.00 20.48 -3.37
N LEU A 116 -37.91 19.17 -3.15
CA LEU A 116 -39.08 18.29 -3.07
C LEU A 116 -40.01 18.71 -1.92
N MET A 117 -39.46 18.99 -0.74
CA MET A 117 -40.23 19.46 0.42
C MET A 117 -40.95 20.78 0.13
N LYS A 118 -40.31 21.71 -0.59
CA LYS A 118 -40.94 22.97 -1.02
C LYS A 118 -42.13 22.72 -1.94
N THR A 119 -41.98 21.81 -2.92
CA THR A 119 -43.07 21.43 -3.83
C THR A 119 -44.23 20.79 -3.06
N ILE A 120 -43.96 19.79 -2.21
CA ILE A 120 -44.97 19.13 -1.38
C ILE A 120 -45.72 20.15 -0.51
N THR A 121 -44.99 21.09 0.11
CA THR A 121 -45.58 22.14 0.95
C THR A 121 -46.47 23.10 0.15
N SER A 122 -46.18 23.32 -1.14
CA SER A 122 -47.04 24.10 -2.03
C SER A 122 -48.29 23.33 -2.41
N GLU A 123 -48.14 22.10 -2.91
CA GLU A 123 -49.27 21.25 -3.32
C GLU A 123 -50.21 20.96 -2.15
N THR A 124 -49.67 20.78 -0.93
CA THR A 124 -50.47 20.60 0.28
C THR A 124 -51.32 21.83 0.58
N ARG A 125 -50.80 23.05 0.37
CA ARG A 125 -51.57 24.28 0.55
C ARG A 125 -52.69 24.39 -0.48
N ASP A 126 -52.41 24.04 -1.72
CA ASP A 126 -53.42 24.06 -2.80
C ASP A 126 -54.53 23.04 -2.52
N LEU A 127 -54.19 21.83 -2.06
CA LEU A 127 -55.16 20.80 -1.64
C LEU A 127 -56.01 21.25 -0.45
N GLN A 128 -55.42 21.93 0.54
CA GLN A 128 -56.16 22.47 1.68
C GLN A 128 -57.17 23.53 1.24
N GLU A 129 -56.80 24.41 0.32
CA GLU A 129 -57.72 25.42 -0.22
C GLU A 129 -58.86 24.79 -1.04
N LEU A 130 -58.55 23.81 -1.91
CA LEU A 130 -59.58 23.06 -2.65
C LEU A 130 -60.54 22.33 -1.69
N THR A 131 -60.01 21.73 -0.63
CA THR A 131 -60.83 21.07 0.40
C THR A 131 -61.78 22.07 1.06
N ARG A 132 -61.29 23.26 1.42
CA ARG A 132 -62.10 24.34 2.00
C ARG A 132 -63.22 24.77 1.06
N GLN A 133 -62.90 24.99 -0.22
CA GLN A 133 -63.88 25.36 -1.25
C GLN A 133 -64.93 24.27 -1.46
N SER A 134 -64.53 23.00 -1.47
CA SER A 134 -65.45 21.87 -1.58
C SER A 134 -66.44 21.79 -0.41
N SER A 135 -65.97 21.99 0.83
CA SER A 135 -66.86 22.01 1.99
C SER A 135 -67.85 23.19 1.96
N GLU A 136 -67.41 24.35 1.48
CA GLU A 136 -68.27 25.53 1.32
C GLU A 136 -69.37 25.30 0.27
N LEU A 137 -69.01 24.70 -0.87
CA LEU A 137 -69.96 24.27 -1.91
C LEU A 137 -70.95 23.24 -1.40
N GLU A 138 -70.49 22.22 -0.66
CA GLU A 138 -71.36 21.19 -0.07
C GLU A 138 -72.38 21.81 0.89
N GLN A 139 -71.96 22.78 1.72
CA GLN A 139 -72.86 23.51 2.60
C GLN A 139 -73.90 24.32 1.83
N GLN A 140 -73.51 24.99 0.75
CA GLN A 140 -74.44 25.73 -0.12
C GLN A 140 -75.46 24.81 -0.80
N CYS A 141 -75.01 23.65 -1.30
CA CYS A 141 -75.90 22.64 -1.88
C CYS A 141 -76.93 22.15 -0.85
N ASN A 142 -76.50 21.84 0.36
CA ASN A 142 -77.41 21.41 1.44
C ASN A 142 -78.45 22.49 1.78
N GLN A 143 -78.03 23.75 1.90
CA GLN A 143 -78.94 24.88 2.12
C GLN A 143 -79.97 25.02 0.99
N LEU A 144 -79.55 24.90 -0.27
CA LEU A 144 -80.44 24.99 -1.42
C LEU A 144 -81.45 23.83 -1.45
N VAL A 145 -81.01 22.61 -1.13
CA VAL A 145 -81.89 21.44 -0.99
C VAL A 145 -82.94 21.68 0.10
N GLU A 146 -82.53 22.16 1.28
CA GLU A 146 -83.46 22.49 2.38
C GLU A 146 -84.46 23.60 2.01
N GLU A 147 -84.02 24.61 1.24
CA GLU A 147 -84.90 25.67 0.74
C GLU A 147 -85.91 25.15 -0.29
N LEU A 148 -85.46 24.34 -1.25
CA LEU A 148 -86.33 23.73 -2.26
C LEU A 148 -87.37 22.82 -1.60
N GLN A 149 -86.96 21.99 -0.64
CA GLN A 149 -87.86 21.13 0.12
C GLN A 149 -88.89 21.95 0.93
N ARG A 150 -88.51 23.09 1.51
CA ARG A 150 -89.48 23.99 2.15
C ARG A 150 -90.49 24.57 1.16
N LYS A 151 -90.05 24.91 -0.06
CA LYS A 151 -90.92 25.49 -1.10
C LYS A 151 -91.81 24.46 -1.80
N SER A 152 -91.47 23.17 -1.76
CA SER A 152 -92.27 22.11 -2.37
C SER A 152 -93.49 21.71 -1.53
N ILE A 153 -93.57 22.13 -0.26
CA ILE A 153 -94.73 21.91 0.60
C ILE A 153 -95.79 22.98 0.35
N CYS A 154 -97.01 22.58 -0.02
CA CYS A 154 -98.11 23.53 -0.25
C CYS A 154 -98.53 24.23 1.05
N PRO A 155 -98.50 25.58 1.13
CA PRO A 155 -98.79 26.29 2.37
C PRO A 155 -100.27 26.17 2.83
N GLN A 156 -101.18 25.80 1.93
CA GLN A 156 -102.62 25.66 2.24
C GLN A 156 -103.00 24.26 2.73
N CYS A 157 -102.37 23.19 2.23
CA CYS A 157 -102.75 21.81 2.56
C CYS A 157 -101.61 20.95 3.14
N GLN A 158 -100.42 21.52 3.28
CA GLN A 158 -99.18 20.91 3.82
C GLN A 158 -98.74 19.60 3.16
N LYS A 159 -99.27 19.26 1.98
CA LYS A 159 -98.79 18.11 1.21
C LYS A 159 -97.51 18.48 0.48
N ASP A 160 -96.61 17.51 0.39
CA ASP A 160 -95.42 17.59 -0.44
C ASP A 160 -95.80 17.42 -1.91
N ASN A 161 -95.40 18.38 -2.74
CA ASN A 161 -95.69 18.37 -4.17
C ASN A 161 -94.59 17.73 -5.01
N VAL A 162 -93.51 17.22 -4.40
CA VAL A 162 -92.34 16.66 -5.13
C VAL A 162 -92.74 15.55 -6.10
N ASP A 163 -93.57 14.60 -5.69
CA ASP A 163 -93.98 13.48 -6.55
C ASP A 163 -94.84 13.93 -7.73
N ALA A 164 -95.76 14.89 -7.49
CA ALA A 164 -96.60 15.44 -8.55
C ALA A 164 -95.78 16.26 -9.58
N LEU A 165 -94.72 16.96 -9.14
CA LEU A 165 -93.82 17.69 -10.03
C LEU A 165 -92.91 16.76 -10.83
N LYS A 166 -92.49 15.63 -10.24
CA LYS A 166 -91.69 14.60 -10.93
C LYS A 166 -92.42 14.02 -12.13
N ASP A 167 -93.70 13.68 -11.96
CA ASP A 167 -94.53 13.12 -13.03
C ASP A 167 -94.74 14.11 -14.20
N ILE A 168 -94.76 15.42 -13.91
CA ILE A 168 -94.88 16.49 -14.93
C ILE A 168 -93.59 16.68 -15.72
N LEU A 169 -92.42 16.56 -15.07
CA LEU A 169 -91.13 16.76 -15.74
C LEU A 169 -90.76 15.55 -16.60
N GLN A 170 -91.01 14.33 -16.14
CA GLN A 170 -90.73 13.11 -16.90
C GLN A 170 -91.57 12.97 -18.16
N SER A 171 -92.78 13.55 -18.18
CA SER A 171 -93.62 13.60 -19.38
C SER A 171 -93.15 14.63 -20.42
N GLY A 172 -92.09 15.40 -20.15
CA GLY A 172 -91.49 16.36 -21.09
C GLY A 172 -90.21 15.87 -21.79
N GLU A 173 -89.49 14.87 -21.27
CA GLU A 173 -88.21 14.39 -21.84
C GLU A 173 -88.36 13.33 -22.95
N GLU A 174 -89.53 12.70 -23.12
CA GLU A 174 -89.82 11.77 -24.24
C GLU A 174 -89.98 12.47 -25.62
N ILE A 175 -89.66 13.76 -25.75
CA ILE A 175 -89.88 14.57 -26.99
C ILE A 175 -88.56 15.04 -27.64
N ILE A 176 -87.40 14.47 -27.31
CA ILE A 176 -86.15 14.76 -28.03
C ILE A 176 -85.52 13.45 -28.51
N ASP A 177 -86.03 12.96 -29.64
CA ASP A 177 -85.37 12.03 -30.58
C ASP A 177 -85.19 12.78 -31.91
#